data_AF-A0A8T6UWV5-F1
#
_entry.id   AF-A0A8T6UWV5-F1
#
_cell.length_a   1.000
_cell.length_b   1.000
_cell.length_c   1.000
_cell.angle_alpha   90.00
_cell.angle_beta   90.00
_cell.angle_gamma   90.00
#
_symmetry.space_group_name_H-M   'P 1'
#
loop_
_entity.id
_entity.type
_entity.pdbx_description
1 polymer ?
#
loop_
_entity_poly.entity_id
_entity_poly.type
_entity_poly.pdbx_seq_one_letter_code
_entity_poly.pdbx_strand_id
1 'polypeptide(L)'
;ALIEVHRINDTTIGLQEVIYSKGLTNKDIYEKAKDLGVDFGTECIADSAEPKSIEELYQHGWTMIYPAVKGKDSINNGIQLLQQFDIVVTKSSVNVIKELRNYQWAKDKHGKELKKPE
;
A
#
# COMPACT_ATOMS: atom_id res chain seq x y z
N ALA A 1 2.39 -2.04 6.63
CA ALA A 1 2.74 -0.61 6.50
C ALA A 1 1.46 0.15 6.14
N LEU A 2 1.37 1.44 6.49
CA LEU A 2 0.30 2.34 6.10
C LEU A 2 0.88 3.42 5.18
N ILE A 3 0.30 3.55 4.00
CA ILE A 3 0.74 4.49 2.96
C ILE A 3 -0.48 5.32 2.56
N GLU A 4 -0.33 6.63 2.61
CA GLU A 4 -1.30 7.58 2.13
C GLU A 4 -1.03 7.89 0.64
N VAL A 5 -2.09 7.95 -0.15
CA VAL A 5 -2.03 8.16 -1.59
C VAL A 5 -2.83 9.40 -1.95
N HIS A 6 -2.19 10.36 -2.60
CA HIS A 6 -2.80 11.61 -3.03
C HIS A 6 -2.81 11.70 -4.55
N ARG A 7 -3.95 12.05 -5.15
CA ARG A 7 -3.98 12.38 -6.58
C ARG A 7 -3.61 13.85 -6.75
N ILE A 8 -2.46 14.12 -7.35
CA ILE A 8 -1.97 15.50 -7.57
C ILE A 8 -2.61 16.09 -8.83
N ASN A 9 -2.69 15.28 -9.89
CA ASN A 9 -3.37 15.64 -11.14
C ASN A 9 -3.82 14.36 -11.88
N ASP A 10 -4.21 14.49 -13.15
CA ASP A 10 -4.71 13.36 -13.94
C ASP A 10 -3.69 12.24 -14.14
N THR A 11 -2.39 12.57 -14.24
CA THR A 11 -1.29 11.64 -14.51
C THR A 11 -0.35 11.45 -13.33
N THR A 12 -0.40 12.27 -12.28
CA THR A 12 0.55 12.24 -11.17
C THR A 12 -0.12 11.82 -9.86
N ILE A 13 0.48 10.83 -9.20
CA ILE A 13 0.10 10.38 -7.85
C ILE A 13 1.25 10.62 -6.87
N GLY A 14 0.89 11.09 -5.68
CA GLY A 14 1.80 11.29 -4.55
C GLY A 14 1.67 10.16 -3.54
N LEU A 15 2.80 9.60 -3.08
CA LEU A 15 2.86 8.61 -2.01
C LEU A 15 3.53 9.17 -0.76
N GLN A 16 2.92 8.92 0.38
CA GLN A 16 3.47 9.25 1.69
C GLN A 16 3.37 8.05 2.63
N GLU A 17 4.51 7.60 3.12
CA GLU A 17 4.58 6.58 4.16
C GLU A 17 4.20 7.19 5.51
N VAL A 18 3.17 6.63 6.14
CA VAL A 18 2.67 7.09 7.44
C VAL A 18 3.13 6.15 8.55
N ILE A 19 3.03 4.84 8.34
CA ILE A 19 3.45 3.84 9.32
C ILE A 19 4.27 2.75 8.64
N TYR A 20 5.54 2.63 9.03
CA TYR A 20 6.38 1.49 8.68
C TYR A 20 7.02 0.90 9.94
N SER A 21 6.41 -0.14 10.48
CA SER A 21 6.89 -0.84 11.67
C SER A 21 6.46 -2.30 11.66
N LYS A 22 7.24 -3.15 12.31
CA LYS A 22 6.92 -4.57 12.54
C LYS A 22 6.41 -4.76 13.97
N GLY A 23 5.62 -5.81 14.19
CA GLY A 23 5.19 -6.24 15.53
C GLY A 23 4.15 -5.35 16.21
N LEU A 24 3.45 -4.48 15.46
CA LEU A 24 2.34 -3.70 16.00
C LEU A 24 1.07 -4.56 16.01
N THR A 25 0.27 -4.43 17.07
CA THR A 25 -1.09 -4.98 17.09
C THR A 25 -2.04 -4.10 16.28
N ASN A 26 -3.21 -4.60 15.90
CA ASN A 26 -4.24 -3.81 15.21
C ASN A 26 -4.64 -2.55 16.02
N LYS A 27 -4.69 -2.68 17.34
CA LYS A 27 -4.92 -1.54 18.24
C LYS A 27 -3.78 -0.51 18.16
N ASP A 28 -2.53 -0.95 18.20
CA ASP A 28 -1.38 -0.03 18.11
C ASP A 28 -1.35 0.70 16.76
N ILE A 29 -1.73 0.02 15.68
CA ILE A 29 -1.86 0.63 14.35
C ILE A 29 -2.92 1.73 14.37
N TYR A 30 -4.09 1.47 14.97
CA TYR A 30 -5.17 2.44 15.06
C TYR A 30 -4.78 3.67 15.88
N GLU A 31 -4.23 3.50 17.09
CA GLU A 31 -3.81 4.61 17.94
C GLU A 31 -2.69 5.42 17.28
N LYS A 32 -1.71 4.74 16.66
CA LYS A 32 -0.63 5.44 15.95
C LYS A 32 -1.13 6.20 14.72
N ALA A 33 -2.08 5.63 13.96
CA ALA A 33 -2.70 6.32 12.83
C ALA A 33 -3.44 7.58 13.31
N LYS A 34 -4.16 7.48 14.42
CA LYS A 34 -4.86 8.60 15.05
C LYS A 34 -3.88 9.69 15.51
N ASP A 35 -2.80 9.33 16.18
CA ASP A 35 -1.76 10.26 16.65
C ASP A 35 -1.07 11.00 15.49
N LEU A 36 -0.93 10.32 14.34
CA LEU A 36 -0.37 10.89 13.12
C LEU A 36 -1.38 11.73 12.32
N GLY A 37 -2.62 11.85 12.80
CA GLY A 37 -3.66 12.65 12.17
C GLY A 37 -4.27 12.02 10.92
N VAL A 38 -4.22 10.69 10.79
CA VAL A 38 -4.88 9.97 9.68
C VAL A 38 -6.39 10.23 9.75
N ASP A 39 -6.96 10.63 8.61
CA ASP A 39 -8.40 10.79 8.49
C ASP A 39 -9.08 9.42 8.29
N PHE A 40 -9.75 8.93 9.33
CA PHE A 40 -10.53 7.70 9.27
C PHE A 40 -11.83 7.81 8.43
N GLY A 41 -12.17 9.01 7.97
CA GLY A 41 -13.21 9.24 6.96
C GLY A 41 -12.75 8.97 5.52
N THR A 42 -11.44 8.81 5.29
CA THR A 42 -10.86 8.47 4.00
C THR A 42 -10.84 6.94 3.80
N GLU A 43 -11.12 6.49 2.58
CA GLU A 43 -11.10 5.07 2.23
C GLU A 43 -9.72 4.46 2.44
N CYS A 44 -9.65 3.40 3.25
CA CYS A 44 -8.44 2.63 3.50
C CYS A 44 -8.59 1.23 2.89
N ILE A 45 -7.71 0.87 1.96
CA ILE A 45 -7.69 -0.46 1.35
C ILE A 45 -6.66 -1.33 2.06
N ALA A 46 -7.12 -2.39 2.71
CA ALA A 46 -6.31 -3.31 3.51
C ALA A 46 -6.13 -4.68 2.82
N ASP A 47 -5.10 -5.43 3.20
CA ASP A 47 -4.87 -6.76 2.63
C ASP A 47 -6.00 -7.73 3.00
N SER A 48 -6.68 -8.26 1.98
CA SER A 48 -7.77 -9.22 2.14
C SER A 48 -7.33 -10.61 2.60
N ALA A 49 -6.02 -10.88 2.68
CA ALA A 49 -5.49 -12.13 3.23
C ALA A 49 -5.79 -12.29 4.74
N GLU A 50 -6.03 -11.18 5.46
CA GLU A 50 -6.30 -11.18 6.91
C GLU A 50 -7.65 -10.50 7.24
N PRO A 51 -8.79 -11.12 6.89
CA PRO A 51 -10.11 -10.50 7.09
C PRO A 51 -10.43 -10.22 8.56
N LYS A 52 -9.88 -11.00 9.50
CA LYS A 52 -10.06 -10.77 10.94
C LYS A 52 -9.44 -9.44 11.39
N SER A 53 -8.25 -9.11 10.89
CA SER A 53 -7.57 -7.85 11.23
C SER A 53 -8.35 -6.64 10.72
N ILE A 54 -8.98 -6.76 9.55
CA ILE A 54 -9.85 -5.72 8.99
C ILE A 54 -11.09 -5.52 9.88
N GLU A 55 -11.74 -6.61 10.29
CA GLU A 55 -12.90 -6.56 11.18
C GLU A 55 -12.54 -5.95 12.55
N GLU A 56 -11.39 -6.31 13.11
CA GLU A 56 -10.90 -5.73 14.37
C GLU A 56 -10.68 -4.22 14.25
N LEU A 57 -10.04 -3.74 13.16
CA LEU A 57 -9.81 -2.31 12.92
C LEU A 57 -11.13 -1.55 12.72
N TYR A 58 -12.09 -2.16 12.02
CA TYR A 58 -13.43 -1.59 11.86
C TYR A 58 -14.14 -1.44 13.21
N GLN A 59 -14.11 -2.47 14.06
CA GLN A 59 -14.69 -2.44 15.41
C GLN A 59 -13.97 -1.43 16.33
N HIS A 60 -12.69 -1.18 16.12
CA HIS A 60 -11.92 -0.15 16.85
C HIS A 60 -12.23 1.29 16.38
N GLY A 61 -13.00 1.47 15.31
CA GLY A 61 -13.47 2.77 14.85
C GLY A 61 -12.92 3.22 13.51
N TRP A 62 -12.18 2.38 12.79
CA TRP A 62 -11.77 2.66 11.40
C TRP A 62 -12.90 2.28 10.45
N THR A 63 -13.92 3.12 10.37
CA THR A 63 -15.18 2.79 9.66
C THR A 63 -15.03 2.69 8.14
N MET A 64 -14.05 3.36 7.55
CA MET A 64 -13.81 3.40 6.09
C MET A 64 -12.70 2.43 5.63
N ILE A 65 -12.52 1.30 6.33
CA ILE A 65 -11.57 0.25 5.94
C ILE A 65 -12.25 -0.83 5.09
N TYR A 66 -11.63 -1.20 3.96
CA TYR A 66 -12.15 -2.18 3.01
C TYR A 66 -11.09 -3.21 2.61
N PRO A 67 -11.48 -4.48 2.39
CA PRO A 67 -10.57 -5.49 1.87
C PRO A 67 -10.21 -5.24 0.40
N ALA A 68 -8.93 -5.41 0.06
CA ALA A 68 -8.44 -5.34 -1.31
C ALA A 68 -9.04 -6.45 -2.18
N VAL A 69 -9.62 -6.08 -3.32
CA VAL A 69 -10.16 -7.03 -4.30
C VAL A 69 -9.01 -7.60 -5.14
N LYS A 70 -8.61 -8.85 -4.87
CA LYS A 70 -7.54 -9.55 -5.59
C LYS A 70 -8.14 -10.51 -6.63
N GLY A 71 -7.92 -10.23 -7.93
CA GLY A 71 -8.24 -11.12 -9.04
C GLY A 71 -7.01 -11.91 -9.54
N LYS A 72 -7.23 -12.99 -10.31
CA LYS A 72 -6.17 -13.91 -10.78
C LYS A 72 -5.07 -13.23 -11.63
N ASP A 73 -5.35 -12.05 -12.19
CA ASP A 73 -4.39 -11.23 -12.95
C ASP A 73 -4.25 -9.80 -12.41
N SER A 74 -4.76 -9.55 -11.20
CA SER A 74 -4.84 -8.19 -10.62
C SER A 74 -3.49 -7.54 -10.36
N ILE A 75 -2.45 -8.33 -10.07
CA ILE A 75 -1.10 -7.84 -9.78
C ILE A 75 -0.50 -7.18 -11.03
N ASN A 76 -0.48 -7.89 -12.16
CA ASN A 76 0.11 -7.37 -13.40
C ASN A 76 -0.69 -6.18 -13.95
N ASN A 77 -2.02 -6.25 -13.89
CA ASN A 77 -2.87 -5.14 -14.30
C ASN A 77 -2.67 -3.91 -13.42
N GLY A 78 -2.53 -4.11 -12.10
CA GLY A 78 -2.22 -3.03 -11.16
C GLY A 78 -0.86 -2.39 -11.44
N ILE A 79 0.18 -3.18 -11.70
CA ILE A 79 1.50 -2.66 -12.06
C ILE A 79 1.46 -1.88 -13.38
N GLN A 80 0.79 -2.40 -14.39
CA GLN A 80 0.60 -1.70 -15.67
C GLN A 80 -0.16 -0.39 -15.50
N LEU A 81 -1.19 -0.37 -14.64
CA LEU A 81 -1.92 0.84 -14.32
C LEU A 81 -1.01 1.86 -13.62
N LEU A 82 -0.22 1.43 -12.63
CA LEU A 82 0.73 2.31 -11.94
C LEU A 82 1.81 2.87 -12.87
N GLN A 83 2.24 2.12 -13.88
CA GLN A 83 3.18 2.58 -14.91
C GLN A 83 2.62 3.69 -15.81
N GLN A 84 1.30 3.91 -15.84
CA GLN A 84 0.68 5.02 -16.56
C GLN A 84 0.71 6.34 -15.77
N PHE A 85 1.06 6.29 -14.48
CA PHE A 85 1.14 7.47 -13.61
C PHE A 85 2.58 7.86 -13.31
N ASP A 86 2.83 9.16 -13.20
CA ASP A 86 4.01 9.73 -12.59
C ASP A 86 3.90 9.60 -11.07
N ILE A 87 4.71 8.73 -10.48
CA ILE A 87 4.71 8.49 -9.03
C ILE A 87 5.75 9.39 -8.37
N VAL A 88 5.29 10.32 -7.54
CA VAL A 88 6.16 11.14 -6.68
C VAL A 88 6.04 10.68 -5.23
N VAL A 89 7.17 10.64 -4.52
CA VAL A 89 7.23 10.12 -3.16
C VAL A 89 7.83 11.18 -2.24
N THR A 90 7.24 11.37 -1.06
CA THR A 90 7.77 12.31 -0.07
C THR A 90 9.14 11.84 0.43
N LYS A 91 10.08 12.79 0.64
CA LYS A 91 11.48 12.48 1.00
C LYS A 91 11.63 11.68 2.31
N SER A 92 10.67 11.81 3.22
CA SER A 92 10.63 11.07 4.50
C SER A 92 10.28 9.59 4.34
N SER A 93 9.68 9.19 3.21
CA SER A 93 9.21 7.83 2.94
C SER A 93 10.34 6.92 2.47
N VAL A 94 11.37 6.77 3.29
CA VAL A 94 12.62 6.07 2.93
C VAL A 94 12.40 4.60 2.58
N ASN A 95 11.44 3.92 3.20
CA ASN A 95 11.19 2.50 2.92
C ASN A 95 10.46 2.33 1.59
N VAL A 96 9.41 3.12 1.33
CA VAL A 96 8.77 3.18 0.00
C VAL A 96 9.79 3.48 -1.11
N ILE A 97 10.66 4.47 -0.92
CA ILE A 97 11.70 4.80 -1.91
C ILE A 97 12.64 3.60 -2.15
N LYS A 98 13.02 2.90 -1.08
CA LYS A 98 13.88 1.72 -1.15
C LYS A 98 13.18 0.56 -1.87
N GLU A 99 11.91 0.32 -1.58
CA GLU A 99 11.11 -0.74 -2.22
C GLU A 99 10.93 -0.46 -3.72
N LEU A 100 10.57 0.77 -4.09
CA LEU A 100 10.44 1.17 -5.50
C LEU A 100 11.75 1.06 -6.28
N ARG A 101 12.89 1.40 -5.67
CA ARG A 101 14.21 1.31 -6.33
C ARG A 101 14.70 -0.12 -6.53
N ASN A 102 14.34 -1.02 -5.63
CA ASN A 102 14.75 -2.41 -5.70
C ASN A 102 13.76 -3.29 -6.45
N TYR A 103 12.57 -2.76 -6.77
CA TYR A 103 11.54 -3.50 -7.47
C TYR A 103 12.04 -3.93 -8.86
N GLN A 104 12.11 -5.24 -9.08
CA GLN A 104 12.49 -5.83 -10.35
C GLN A 104 11.59 -7.02 -10.69
N TRP A 105 11.39 -7.29 -11.97
CA TRP A 105 10.75 -8.52 -12.42
C TRP A 105 11.69 -9.70 -12.18
N ALA A 106 11.16 -10.79 -11.61
CA ALA A 106 11.94 -12.00 -11.40
C ALA A 106 12.41 -12.53 -12.75
N LYS A 107 13.69 -12.91 -12.86
CA LYS A 107 14.24 -13.47 -14.10
C LYS A 107 14.32 -14.98 -14.01
N ASP A 108 14.02 -15.67 -15.11
CA ASP A 108 14.30 -17.09 -15.22
C ASP A 108 15.82 -17.34 -15.33
N LYS A 109 16.22 -18.63 -15.26
CA LYS A 109 17.64 -19.03 -15.39
C LYS A 109 18.28 -18.67 -16.74
N HIS A 110 17.48 -18.24 -17.71
CA HIS A 110 17.87 -17.82 -19.05
C HIS A 110 17.76 -16.30 -19.27
N GLY A 111 17.48 -15.53 -18.21
CA GLY A 111 17.38 -14.07 -18.25
C GLY A 111 16.03 -13.52 -18.75
N LYS A 112 15.02 -14.36 -18.97
CA LYS A 112 13.69 -13.92 -19.39
C LYS A 112 12.89 -13.44 -18.18
N GLU A 113 12.29 -12.26 -18.29
CA GLU A 113 11.42 -11.71 -17.26
C GLU A 113 10.18 -12.60 -17.07
N LEU A 114 10.00 -13.07 -15.84
CA LEU A 114 8.82 -13.78 -15.38
C LEU A 114 7.75 -12.74 -15.02
N LYS A 115 6.48 -13.07 -15.24
CA LYS A 115 5.31 -12.26 -14.83
C LYS A 115 5.08 -12.30 -13.30
N LYS A 116 6.16 -12.28 -12.52
CA LYS A 116 6.17 -12.27 -11.05
C LYS A 116 7.23 -11.27 -10.58
N PRO A 117 6.89 -10.39 -9.65
CA PRO A 117 7.90 -9.54 -9.00
C PRO A 117 8.88 -10.37 -8.16
N GLU A 118 10.12 -9.88 -8.06
CA GLU A 118 11.19 -10.41 -7.18
C GLU A 118 11.27 -9.65 -5.86
#